data_AF-A0A7V9HKE9-F1
#
_entry.id   AF-A0A7V9HKE9-F1
#
_cell.length_a   1.000
_cell.length_b   1.000
_cell.length_c   1.000
_cell.angle_alpha   90.00
_cell.angle_beta   90.00
_cell.angle_gamma   90.00
#
_symmetry.space_group_name_H-M   'P 1'
#
loop_
_entity.id
_entity.type
_entity.pdbx_description
1 polymer ?
#
loop_
_entity_poly.entity_id
_entity_poly.type
_entity_poly.pdbx_seq_one_letter_code
_entity_poly.pdbx_strand_id
1 'polypeptide(L)'
;MIARNRISRREFLGQGLAAAAGLTAGWLLPPRRVVMVRGPMANPVNLSFHQQNTDVYCGAACAMMVLRGAGVGISALTQKELFDDSNSSPGGDTGNWNSFPDGLVTTLNAEWDAHWQGQPNHPGTRFILFICDSAADLLQVVRATMEDASLEAAPIVVRSAGAHWITVKQMDVGPAAAGTGIEPILGFHVHDPWPPLDPEADTTPHDDGDQCGSTANKSWPCHHVNLEYWNRKYIRPVNRAGLWHDKRLAICLSHDGALATNHIIEVGGLPDPDVSGAASGPLLTPGQIKTIADDLPGTTTFPEGSCLWTALKGAVADTPLLVEPLDEEETAYYIVPYRRRGTE
;
A
#
# COMPACT_ATOMS: atom_id res chain seq x y z
N MET A 1 3.39 33.84 23.59
CA MET A 1 2.04 33.29 23.78
C MET A 1 1.52 32.95 22.39
N ILE A 2 1.84 31.75 21.88
CA ILE A 2 1.45 31.32 20.53
C ILE A 2 0.05 30.72 20.65
N ALA A 3 -0.92 31.29 19.93
CA ALA A 3 -2.27 30.75 19.87
C ALA A 3 -2.23 29.37 19.21
N ARG A 4 -2.69 28.33 19.93
CA ARG A 4 -2.70 26.95 19.44
C ARG A 4 -4.01 26.71 18.69
N ASN A 5 -3.91 26.36 17.41
CA ASN A 5 -5.07 25.92 16.63
C ASN A 5 -5.33 24.44 16.91
N ARG A 6 -6.35 24.14 17.72
CA ARG A 6 -6.91 22.79 17.82
C ARG A 6 -8.03 22.69 16.79
N ILE A 7 -7.84 21.89 15.75
CA ILE A 7 -8.87 21.67 14.72
C ILE A 7 -9.40 20.24 14.88
N SER A 8 -10.71 20.10 15.04
CA SER A 8 -11.34 18.78 15.06
C SER A 8 -11.59 18.29 13.63
N ARG A 9 -11.45 16.98 13.38
CA ARG A 9 -11.66 16.34 12.06
C ARG A 9 -13.06 16.57 11.46
N ARG A 10 -14.02 17.04 12.26
CA ARG A 10 -15.40 17.36 11.84
C ARG A 10 -15.55 18.76 11.22
N GLU A 11 -14.71 19.72 11.58
CA GLU A 11 -14.84 21.12 11.14
C GLU A 11 -14.33 21.34 9.70
N PHE A 12 -13.41 20.50 9.23
CA PHE A 12 -12.84 20.62 7.89
C PHE A 12 -13.80 20.16 6.77
N LEU A 13 -14.76 19.28 7.06
CA LEU A 13 -15.68 18.71 6.06
C LEU A 13 -17.03 19.45 5.96
N GLY A 14 -17.28 20.46 6.80
CA GLY A 14 -18.59 21.11 6.93
C GLY A 14 -18.84 22.34 6.03
N GLN A 15 -17.82 22.93 5.41
CA GLN A 15 -17.95 24.21 4.70
C GLN A 15 -18.10 24.11 3.17
N GLY A 16 -18.17 22.90 2.60
CA GLY A 16 -18.20 22.70 1.14
C GLY A 16 -19.54 22.31 0.51
N LEU A 17 -20.65 22.23 1.26
CA LEU A 17 -21.85 21.49 0.79
C LEU A 17 -23.19 22.23 0.99
N ALA A 18 -23.24 23.54 0.72
CA ALA A 18 -24.49 24.29 0.72
C ALA A 18 -24.59 25.30 -0.45
N ALA A 19 -24.51 24.81 -1.69
CA ALA A 19 -24.97 25.57 -2.86
C ALA A 19 -25.25 24.65 -4.06
N ALA A 20 -26.39 23.96 -4.07
CA ALA A 20 -27.10 23.55 -5.30
C ALA A 20 -28.38 22.77 -4.93
N ALA A 21 -29.46 23.50 -4.59
CA ALA A 21 -30.81 22.95 -4.58
C ALA A 21 -31.56 23.47 -5.80
N GLY A 22 -32.12 22.55 -6.59
CA GLY A 22 -33.21 22.84 -7.53
C GLY A 22 -32.98 22.32 -8.95
N LEU A 23 -33.66 21.22 -9.33
CA LEU A 23 -34.66 21.19 -10.40
C LEU A 23 -35.18 19.76 -10.66
N THR A 24 -36.47 19.59 -10.34
CA THR A 24 -37.57 18.86 -11.02
C THR A 24 -37.37 17.52 -11.75
N ALA A 25 -38.30 16.63 -11.41
CA ALA A 25 -38.65 15.33 -11.98
C ALA A 25 -38.83 15.25 -13.51
N GLY A 26 -38.58 14.06 -14.06
CA GLY A 26 -39.26 13.56 -15.26
C GLY A 26 -38.47 12.54 -16.07
N TRP A 27 -39.12 11.42 -16.37
CA TRP A 27 -38.82 10.41 -17.42
C TRP A 27 -38.03 9.16 -17.01
N LEU A 28 -38.80 8.15 -16.57
CA LEU A 28 -38.45 6.73 -16.60
C LEU A 28 -38.25 6.28 -18.05
N LEU A 29 -37.01 5.97 -18.42
CA LEU A 29 -36.69 5.17 -19.60
C LEU A 29 -36.46 3.71 -19.18
N PRO A 30 -36.93 2.73 -19.97
CA PRO A 30 -36.78 1.31 -19.65
C PRO A 30 -35.29 0.89 -19.65
N PRO A 31 -34.94 -0.21 -18.96
CA PRO A 31 -33.55 -0.62 -18.77
C PRO A 31 -32.90 -0.97 -20.11
N ARG A 32 -32.05 -0.08 -20.59
CA ARG A 32 -31.11 -0.40 -21.67
C ARG A 32 -30.11 -1.41 -21.11
N ARG A 33 -29.97 -2.54 -21.81
CA ARG A 33 -28.87 -3.49 -21.61
C ARG A 33 -27.56 -2.71 -21.50
N VAL A 34 -26.96 -2.72 -20.30
CA VAL A 34 -25.60 -2.24 -20.09
C VAL A 34 -24.68 -3.25 -20.76
N VAL A 35 -24.24 -2.94 -21.98
CA VAL A 35 -23.07 -3.58 -22.57
C VAL A 35 -21.88 -3.00 -21.81
N MET A 36 -21.35 -3.73 -20.84
CA MET A 36 -20.07 -3.42 -20.23
C MET A 36 -19.00 -3.54 -21.31
N VAL A 37 -18.63 -2.42 -21.91
CA VAL A 37 -17.40 -2.31 -22.68
C VAL A 37 -16.28 -2.31 -21.64
N ARG A 38 -15.50 -3.39 -21.57
CA ARG A 38 -14.29 -3.47 -20.74
C ARG A 38 -13.40 -2.28 -21.12
N GLY A 39 -13.12 -1.41 -20.14
CA GLY A 39 -12.09 -0.40 -20.26
C GLY A 39 -10.70 -1.04 -20.43
N PRO A 40 -9.67 -0.25 -20.77
CA PRO A 40 -8.31 -0.74 -20.82
C PRO A 40 -7.94 -1.38 -19.46
N MET A 41 -7.52 -2.64 -19.48
CA MET A 41 -7.04 -3.33 -18.28
C MET A 41 -5.68 -2.74 -17.93
N ALA A 42 -5.47 -2.35 -16.66
CA ALA A 42 -4.12 -2.17 -16.15
C ALA A 42 -3.37 -3.50 -16.37
N ASN A 43 -2.14 -3.45 -16.89
CA ASN A 43 -1.41 -4.64 -17.36
C ASN A 43 -1.42 -5.74 -16.27
N PRO A 44 -1.86 -6.96 -16.57
CA PRO A 44 -1.88 -8.02 -15.57
C PRO A 44 -0.45 -8.33 -15.14
N VAL A 45 -0.21 -8.36 -13.84
CA VAL A 45 1.09 -8.79 -13.30
C VAL A 45 1.26 -10.27 -13.60
N ASN A 46 2.46 -10.67 -14.03
CA ASN A 46 2.79 -12.06 -14.23
C ASN A 46 2.84 -12.78 -12.87
N LEU A 47 1.70 -13.26 -12.41
CA LEU A 47 1.57 -13.95 -11.13
C LEU A 47 1.08 -15.37 -11.36
N SER A 48 1.93 -16.33 -11.03
CA SER A 48 1.60 -17.75 -10.98
C SER A 48 0.99 -18.06 -9.63
N PHE A 49 -0.09 -18.82 -9.62
CA PHE A 49 -0.79 -19.17 -8.38
C PHE A 49 -0.01 -20.21 -7.58
N HIS A 50 0.08 -20.02 -6.27
CA HIS A 50 0.52 -21.03 -5.30
C HIS A 50 -0.54 -21.16 -4.20
N GLN A 51 -1.05 -22.38 -3.98
CA GLN A 51 -1.96 -22.69 -2.88
C GLN A 51 -1.17 -22.83 -1.57
N GLN A 52 -1.73 -22.42 -0.43
CA GLN A 52 -1.06 -22.63 0.86
C GLN A 52 -0.98 -24.12 1.22
N ASN A 53 0.12 -24.60 1.79
CA ASN A 53 0.24 -26.00 2.23
C ASN A 53 -0.61 -26.26 3.47
N THR A 54 -0.48 -25.40 4.48
CA THR A 54 -1.13 -25.50 5.80
C THR A 54 -2.06 -24.31 6.01
N ASP A 55 -2.94 -24.36 7.01
CA ASP A 55 -3.87 -23.27 7.36
C ASP A 55 -3.16 -21.99 7.83
N VAL A 56 -1.86 -22.07 8.12
CA VAL A 56 -1.04 -20.95 8.59
C VAL A 56 -0.12 -20.36 7.50
N TYR A 57 0.02 -20.98 6.33
CA TYR A 57 0.99 -20.54 5.29
C TYR A 57 0.45 -19.55 4.25
N CYS A 58 -0.65 -18.83 4.54
CA CYS A 58 -1.19 -17.86 3.58
C CYS A 58 -0.19 -16.74 3.22
N GLY A 59 0.58 -16.23 4.19
CA GLY A 59 1.61 -15.21 3.95
C GLY A 59 2.77 -15.74 3.12
N ALA A 60 3.29 -16.93 3.47
CA ALA A 60 4.34 -17.61 2.72
C ALA A 60 3.93 -17.92 1.27
N ALA A 61 2.71 -18.45 1.05
CA ALA A 61 2.19 -18.68 -0.30
C ALA A 61 2.10 -17.37 -1.10
N CYS A 62 1.64 -16.27 -0.48
CA CYS A 62 1.64 -14.96 -1.12
C CYS A 62 3.04 -14.47 -1.46
N ALA A 63 4.02 -14.65 -0.56
CA ALA A 63 5.41 -14.27 -0.81
C ALA A 63 5.98 -15.04 -2.00
N MET A 64 5.76 -16.35 -2.09
CA MET A 64 6.21 -17.16 -3.24
C MET A 64 5.61 -16.66 -4.55
N MET A 65 4.30 -16.39 -4.58
CA MET A 65 3.63 -15.87 -5.77
C MET A 65 4.28 -14.56 -6.23
N VAL A 66 4.51 -13.63 -5.30
CA VAL A 66 5.05 -12.29 -5.60
C VAL A 66 6.52 -12.32 -5.99
N LEU A 67 7.36 -13.04 -5.25
CA LEU A 67 8.78 -13.22 -5.56
C LEU A 67 8.96 -13.87 -6.94
N ARG A 68 8.23 -14.95 -7.21
CA ARG A 68 8.25 -15.61 -8.53
C ARG A 68 7.77 -14.68 -9.64
N GLY A 69 6.70 -13.93 -9.39
CA GLY A 69 6.17 -12.97 -10.37
C GLY A 69 7.16 -11.87 -10.70
N ALA A 70 7.99 -11.49 -9.73
CA ALA A 70 9.09 -10.54 -9.88
C ALA A 70 10.37 -11.16 -10.46
N GLY A 71 10.35 -12.44 -10.85
CA GLY A 71 11.49 -13.13 -11.45
C GLY A 71 12.53 -13.67 -10.45
N VAL A 72 12.25 -13.61 -9.15
CA VAL A 72 13.09 -14.25 -8.13
C VAL A 72 13.00 -15.76 -8.31
N GLY A 73 14.15 -16.42 -8.38
CA GLY A 73 14.23 -17.88 -8.46
C GLY A 73 13.82 -18.52 -7.14
N ILE A 74 12.58 -19.01 -7.05
CA ILE A 74 12.02 -19.58 -5.82
C ILE A 74 12.22 -21.10 -5.69
N SER A 75 12.95 -21.76 -6.61
CA SER A 75 13.04 -23.22 -6.68
C SER A 75 13.67 -23.90 -5.45
N ALA A 76 14.40 -23.11 -4.64
CA ALA A 76 15.00 -23.58 -3.39
C ALA A 76 14.19 -23.19 -2.14
N LEU A 77 13.10 -22.41 -2.30
CA LEU A 77 12.30 -21.90 -1.19
C LEU A 77 11.09 -22.79 -0.96
N THR A 78 10.83 -23.11 0.30
CA THR A 78 9.58 -23.74 0.75
C THR A 78 8.68 -22.72 1.44
N GLN A 79 7.36 -22.97 1.43
CA GLN A 79 6.43 -22.16 2.23
C GLN A 79 6.76 -22.22 3.73
N LYS A 80 7.33 -23.34 4.18
CA LYS A 80 7.77 -23.51 5.57
C LYS A 80 8.92 -22.59 5.93
N GLU A 81 9.97 -22.51 5.10
CA GLU A 81 11.10 -21.60 5.35
C GLU A 81 10.63 -20.14 5.36
N LEU A 82 9.85 -19.72 4.35
CA LEU A 82 9.29 -18.36 4.30
C LEU A 82 8.39 -18.05 5.50
N PHE A 83 7.63 -19.04 5.99
CA PHE A 83 6.84 -18.90 7.20
C PHE A 83 7.72 -18.78 8.45
N ASP A 84 8.73 -19.64 8.61
CA ASP A 84 9.62 -19.65 9.76
C ASP A 84 10.43 -18.34 9.81
N ASP A 85 10.97 -17.89 8.68
CA ASP A 85 11.69 -16.62 8.54
C ASP A 85 10.79 -15.44 8.88
N SER A 86 9.58 -15.43 8.33
CA SER A 86 8.57 -14.43 8.66
C SER A 86 8.19 -14.45 10.13
N ASN A 87 8.30 -15.58 10.84
CA ASN A 87 7.93 -15.67 12.26
C ASN A 87 9.10 -15.50 13.23
N SER A 88 10.33 -15.65 12.75
CA SER A 88 11.57 -15.46 13.51
C SER A 88 12.08 -14.02 13.49
N SER A 89 11.60 -13.22 12.53
CA SER A 89 11.96 -11.82 12.39
C SER A 89 11.52 -11.01 13.62
N PRO A 90 12.32 -10.05 14.13
CA PRO A 90 11.88 -9.20 15.23
C PRO A 90 10.66 -8.37 14.79
N GLY A 91 9.50 -8.62 15.40
CA GLY A 91 8.24 -7.95 15.07
C GLY A 91 7.48 -7.52 16.33
N GLY A 92 6.66 -6.46 16.21
CA GLY A 92 6.00 -5.82 17.35
C GLY A 92 4.78 -6.55 17.91
N ASP A 93 4.27 -7.59 17.23
CA ASP A 93 3.01 -8.28 17.58
C ASP A 93 3.10 -9.81 17.37
N THR A 94 4.08 -10.44 18.02
CA THR A 94 4.26 -11.90 17.98
C THR A 94 3.13 -12.59 18.77
N GLY A 95 2.30 -13.40 18.11
CA GLY A 95 1.28 -14.25 18.77
C GLY A 95 -0.13 -14.17 18.20
N ASN A 96 -0.43 -13.16 17.39
CA ASN A 96 -1.74 -12.97 16.76
C ASN A 96 -1.77 -13.28 15.26
N TRP A 97 -0.63 -13.65 14.68
CA TRP A 97 -0.46 -13.77 13.24
C TRP A 97 0.16 -15.11 12.89
N ASN A 98 -0.26 -15.66 11.76
CA ASN A 98 0.42 -16.79 11.14
C ASN A 98 1.63 -16.31 10.34
N SER A 99 1.54 -15.17 9.66
CA SER A 99 2.71 -14.44 9.14
C SER A 99 2.49 -12.99 9.49
N PHE A 100 3.24 -12.45 10.46
CA PHE A 100 3.04 -11.06 10.87
C PHE A 100 3.58 -10.09 9.81
N PRO A 101 2.98 -8.89 9.70
CA PRO A 101 3.28 -7.95 8.62
C PRO A 101 4.77 -7.61 8.47
N ASP A 102 5.44 -7.26 9.58
CA ASP A 102 6.86 -6.86 9.56
C ASP A 102 7.79 -8.00 9.13
N GLY A 103 7.54 -9.19 9.64
CA GLY A 103 8.35 -10.37 9.33
C GLY A 103 8.14 -10.81 7.89
N LEU A 104 6.92 -10.68 7.35
CA LEU A 104 6.66 -10.95 5.95
C LEU A 104 7.41 -9.96 5.04
N VAL A 105 7.42 -8.68 5.38
CA VAL A 105 8.24 -7.67 4.67
C VAL A 105 9.73 -7.96 4.78
N THR A 106 10.19 -8.33 5.97
CA THR A 106 11.60 -8.68 6.22
C THR A 106 12.02 -9.88 5.36
N THR A 107 11.20 -10.92 5.32
CA THR A 107 11.42 -12.12 4.51
C THR A 107 11.44 -11.79 3.03
N LEU A 108 10.45 -11.03 2.55
CA LEU A 108 10.37 -10.61 1.15
C LEU A 108 11.61 -9.80 0.72
N ASN A 109 12.05 -8.86 1.55
CA ASN A 109 13.25 -8.06 1.25
C ASN A 109 14.54 -8.89 1.35
N ALA A 110 14.62 -9.86 2.25
CA ALA A 110 15.78 -10.76 2.32
C ALA A 110 15.94 -11.58 1.03
N GLU A 111 14.84 -12.16 0.52
CA GLU A 111 14.84 -12.91 -0.74
C GLU A 111 15.08 -12.01 -1.95
N TRP A 112 14.53 -10.79 -1.93
CA TRP A 112 14.77 -9.78 -2.96
C TRP A 112 16.25 -9.38 -3.03
N ASP A 113 16.84 -9.04 -1.89
CA ASP A 113 18.25 -8.64 -1.79
C ASP A 113 19.17 -9.81 -2.18
N ALA A 114 18.84 -11.04 -1.76
CA ALA A 114 19.58 -12.25 -2.14
C ALA A 114 19.54 -12.50 -3.65
N HIS A 115 18.38 -12.33 -4.29
CA HIS A 115 18.24 -12.48 -5.74
C HIS A 115 19.14 -11.51 -6.52
N TRP A 116 19.17 -10.25 -6.08
CA TRP A 116 19.94 -9.19 -6.74
C TRP A 116 21.39 -9.06 -6.25
N GLN A 117 21.82 -9.89 -5.29
CA GLN A 117 23.16 -9.82 -4.73
C GLN A 117 24.23 -10.01 -5.82
N GLY A 118 25.10 -9.01 -5.97
CA GLY A 118 26.17 -9.02 -6.97
C GLY A 118 25.71 -8.72 -8.40
N GLN A 119 24.43 -8.43 -8.62
CA GLN A 119 23.93 -7.96 -9.91
C GLN A 119 24.17 -6.43 -10.04
N PRO A 120 24.72 -5.95 -11.16
CA PRO A 120 25.06 -4.53 -11.33
C PRO A 120 23.82 -3.61 -11.46
N ASN A 121 22.63 -4.18 -11.65
CA ASN A 121 21.39 -3.46 -11.93
C ASN A 121 20.33 -3.68 -10.84
N HIS A 122 20.73 -3.76 -9.56
CA HIS A 122 19.75 -3.82 -8.47
C HIS A 122 18.78 -2.63 -8.60
N PRO A 123 17.46 -2.85 -8.74
CA PRO A 123 16.49 -1.80 -9.09
C PRO A 123 16.30 -0.74 -7.99
N GLY A 124 16.80 -1.01 -6.78
CA GLY A 124 16.66 -0.11 -5.62
C GLY A 124 15.25 -0.10 -5.04
N THR A 125 14.39 -1.00 -5.53
CA THR A 125 13.06 -1.25 -4.99
C THR A 125 13.13 -2.09 -3.72
N ARG A 126 12.15 -1.90 -2.83
CA ARG A 126 11.95 -2.72 -1.64
C ARG A 126 10.47 -2.94 -1.38
N PHE A 127 10.14 -4.06 -0.75
CA PHE A 127 8.82 -4.30 -0.21
C PHE A 127 8.59 -3.40 1.01
N ILE A 128 7.49 -2.66 0.98
CA ILE A 128 7.10 -1.71 2.02
C ILE A 128 5.74 -2.12 2.59
N LEU A 129 5.62 -2.12 3.92
CA LEU A 129 4.34 -2.27 4.60
C LEU A 129 3.61 -0.93 4.64
N PHE A 130 2.47 -0.86 3.96
CA PHE A 130 1.54 0.26 4.02
C PHE A 130 0.51 0.02 5.12
N ILE A 131 0.42 0.98 6.03
CA ILE A 131 -0.50 0.95 7.16
C ILE A 131 -1.54 2.04 6.94
N CYS A 132 -2.79 1.63 6.71
CA CYS A 132 -3.87 2.52 6.32
C CYS A 132 -4.98 2.57 7.39
N ASP A 133 -5.41 3.78 7.75
CA ASP A 133 -6.51 3.98 8.70
C ASP A 133 -7.89 3.81 8.05
N SER A 134 -7.97 3.96 6.73
CA SER A 134 -9.23 3.87 5.99
C SER A 134 -9.16 2.90 4.81
N ALA A 135 -10.34 2.43 4.41
CA ALA A 135 -10.53 1.65 3.20
C ALA A 135 -10.13 2.43 1.94
N ALA A 136 -10.34 3.76 1.95
CA ALA A 136 -10.01 4.64 0.83
C ALA A 136 -8.49 4.79 0.65
N ASP A 137 -7.74 4.86 1.75
CA ASP A 137 -6.27 4.96 1.69
C ASP A 137 -5.65 3.66 1.17
N LEU A 138 -6.09 2.50 1.69
CA LEU A 138 -5.63 1.21 1.21
C LEU A 138 -5.94 1.03 -0.29
N LEU A 139 -7.13 1.46 -0.73
CA LEU A 139 -7.52 1.39 -2.13
C LEU A 139 -6.62 2.27 -3.02
N GLN A 140 -6.22 3.45 -2.53
CA GLN A 140 -5.28 4.33 -3.24
C GLN A 140 -3.88 3.72 -3.32
N VAL A 141 -3.37 3.09 -2.24
CA VAL A 141 -2.08 2.38 -2.26
C VAL A 141 -2.09 1.27 -3.30
N VAL A 142 -3.13 0.41 -3.29
CA VAL A 142 -3.25 -0.68 -4.26
C VAL A 142 -3.37 -0.14 -5.68
N ARG A 143 -4.17 0.91 -5.89
CA ARG A 143 -4.32 1.56 -7.20
C ARG A 143 -2.98 2.10 -7.70
N ALA A 144 -2.29 2.91 -6.90
CA ALA A 144 -1.03 3.54 -7.27
C ALA A 144 0.03 2.49 -7.61
N THR A 145 0.08 1.40 -6.84
CA THR A 145 0.97 0.27 -7.12
C THR A 145 0.61 -0.40 -8.45
N MET A 146 -0.68 -0.71 -8.69
CA MET A 146 -1.14 -1.38 -9.91
C MET A 146 -1.08 -0.51 -11.17
N GLU A 147 -1.07 0.81 -11.03
CA GLU A 147 -0.90 1.78 -12.13
C GLU A 147 0.59 2.10 -12.40
N ASP A 148 1.51 1.67 -11.54
CA ASP A 148 2.95 1.85 -11.77
C ASP A 148 3.40 1.00 -12.96
N ALA A 149 3.84 1.67 -14.02
CA ALA A 149 4.35 0.99 -15.22
C ALA A 149 5.65 0.21 -14.97
N SER A 150 6.35 0.51 -13.87
CA SER A 150 7.54 -0.20 -13.40
C SER A 150 7.22 -1.33 -12.41
N LEU A 151 5.94 -1.69 -12.24
CA LEU A 151 5.54 -2.72 -11.29
C LEU A 151 6.18 -4.08 -11.61
N GLU A 152 7.14 -4.46 -10.78
CA GLU A 152 7.82 -5.76 -10.86
C GLU A 152 7.09 -6.84 -10.04
N ALA A 153 6.29 -6.45 -9.04
CA ALA A 153 5.71 -7.37 -8.06
C ALA A 153 4.26 -7.01 -7.70
N ALA A 154 3.38 -8.01 -7.63
CA ALA A 154 1.98 -7.80 -7.26
C ALA A 154 1.83 -7.34 -5.79
N PRO A 155 0.87 -6.44 -5.47
CA PRO A 155 0.54 -6.10 -4.09
C PRO A 155 0.05 -7.33 -3.30
N ILE A 156 0.47 -7.44 -2.04
CA ILE A 156 -0.10 -8.36 -1.05
C ILE A 156 -1.02 -7.56 -0.13
N VAL A 157 -2.24 -8.04 0.12
CA VAL A 157 -3.23 -7.36 0.97
C VAL A 157 -3.74 -8.30 2.05
N VAL A 158 -3.93 -7.77 3.26
CA VAL A 158 -4.56 -8.54 4.35
C VAL A 158 -6.07 -8.61 4.15
N ARG A 159 -6.59 -9.81 3.97
CA ARG A 159 -8.01 -10.15 4.02
C ARG A 159 -8.51 -10.22 5.47
N SER A 160 -9.61 -9.49 5.70
CA SER A 160 -10.58 -9.55 6.80
C SER A 160 -10.29 -10.40 8.05
N ALA A 161 -10.37 -9.73 9.20
CA ALA A 161 -10.77 -10.30 10.50
C ALA A 161 -9.92 -11.45 11.08
N GLY A 162 -8.75 -11.74 10.51
CA GLY A 162 -8.08 -13.00 10.81
C GLY A 162 -6.64 -13.17 10.35
N ALA A 163 -5.92 -12.12 9.95
CA ALA A 163 -4.52 -12.23 9.52
C ALA A 163 -4.29 -13.16 8.30
N HIS A 164 -5.19 -13.09 7.30
CA HIS A 164 -5.08 -13.87 6.07
C HIS A 164 -4.54 -13.02 4.93
N TRP A 165 -3.51 -13.46 4.22
CA TRP A 165 -2.90 -12.72 3.11
C TRP A 165 -3.45 -13.18 1.75
N ILE A 166 -3.61 -12.23 0.83
CA ILE A 166 -3.96 -12.48 -0.58
C ILE A 166 -3.08 -11.62 -1.49
N THR A 167 -3.00 -11.95 -2.78
CA THR A 167 -2.31 -11.12 -3.78
C THR A 167 -3.27 -10.54 -4.81
N VAL A 168 -2.98 -9.32 -5.27
CA VAL A 168 -3.77 -8.61 -6.30
C VAL A 168 -3.06 -8.72 -7.64
N LYS A 169 -3.65 -9.46 -8.59
CA LYS A 169 -3.06 -9.71 -9.91
C LYS A 169 -3.36 -8.62 -10.93
N GLN A 170 -4.61 -8.12 -10.89
CA GLN A 170 -5.11 -7.17 -11.88
C GLN A 170 -6.17 -6.27 -11.22
N MET A 171 -6.25 -5.03 -11.68
CA MET A 171 -7.28 -4.08 -11.31
C MET A 171 -8.14 -3.79 -12.53
N ASP A 172 -9.45 -3.95 -12.39
CA ASP A 172 -10.42 -3.60 -13.41
C ASP A 172 -10.90 -2.17 -13.17
N VAL A 173 -10.78 -1.33 -14.19
CA VAL A 173 -11.20 0.07 -14.16
C VAL A 173 -12.30 0.33 -15.20
N GLY A 174 -13.21 1.23 -14.85
CA GLY A 174 -14.30 1.67 -15.70
C GLY A 174 -13.91 2.88 -16.55
N PRO A 175 -14.78 3.32 -17.45
CA PRO A 175 -14.53 4.55 -18.21
C PRO A 175 -14.44 5.75 -17.25
N ALA A 176 -13.46 6.63 -17.50
CA ALA A 176 -13.34 7.87 -16.75
C ALA A 176 -14.65 8.67 -16.82
N ALA A 177 -15.08 9.21 -15.68
CA ALA A 177 -16.21 10.13 -15.67
C ALA A 177 -15.86 11.37 -16.49
N ALA A 178 -16.83 11.91 -17.23
CA ALA A 178 -16.62 13.09 -18.06
C ALA A 178 -16.09 14.25 -17.22
N GLY A 179 -14.91 14.75 -17.59
CA GLY A 179 -14.26 15.90 -16.94
C GLY A 179 -13.40 15.58 -15.72
N THR A 180 -13.35 14.32 -15.22
CA THR A 180 -12.45 13.96 -14.10
C THR A 180 -11.13 13.38 -14.59
N GLY A 181 -11.13 12.68 -15.72
CA GLY A 181 -9.98 11.89 -16.18
C GLY A 181 -9.62 10.72 -15.26
N ILE A 182 -10.41 10.49 -14.20
CA ILE A 182 -10.18 9.43 -13.21
C ILE A 182 -11.12 8.27 -13.53
N GLU A 183 -10.52 7.14 -13.87
CA GLU A 183 -11.22 5.88 -14.08
C GLU A 183 -11.63 5.27 -12.72
N PRO A 184 -12.91 4.94 -12.51
CA PRO A 184 -13.36 4.32 -11.28
C PRO A 184 -12.91 2.84 -11.23
N ILE A 185 -12.48 2.37 -10.06
CA ILE A 185 -12.17 0.96 -9.86
C ILE A 185 -13.49 0.16 -9.84
N LEU A 186 -13.57 -0.89 -10.65
CA LEU A 186 -14.73 -1.78 -10.74
C LEU A 186 -14.53 -3.04 -9.89
N GLY A 187 -13.29 -3.50 -9.78
CA GLY A 187 -12.96 -4.73 -9.08
C GLY A 187 -11.48 -5.09 -9.21
N PHE A 188 -11.16 -6.26 -8.66
CA PHE A 188 -9.81 -6.82 -8.68
C PHE A 188 -9.86 -8.28 -9.09
N HIS A 189 -8.83 -8.72 -9.78
CA HIS A 189 -8.51 -10.14 -9.88
C HIS A 189 -7.51 -10.47 -8.79
N VAL A 190 -7.85 -11.43 -7.94
CA VAL A 190 -7.04 -11.78 -6.78
C VAL A 190 -6.68 -13.26 -6.81
N HIS A 191 -5.53 -13.59 -6.24
CA HIS A 191 -5.25 -14.96 -5.83
C HIS A 191 -5.43 -15.04 -4.31
N ASP A 192 -6.32 -15.94 -3.89
CA ASP A 192 -6.52 -16.28 -2.50
C ASP A 192 -5.92 -17.68 -2.28
N PRO A 193 -4.83 -17.83 -1.51
CA PRO A 193 -4.15 -19.12 -1.36
C PRO A 193 -4.98 -20.13 -0.55
N TRP A 194 -6.09 -19.71 0.06
CA TRP A 194 -7.03 -20.57 0.78
C TRP A 194 -7.92 -21.40 -0.16
N PRO A 195 -8.32 -22.62 0.21
CA PRO A 195 -7.96 -23.43 1.39
C PRO A 195 -6.57 -24.07 1.31
N PRO A 196 -6.04 -24.62 2.42
CA PRO A 196 -4.81 -25.41 2.38
C PRO A 196 -4.91 -26.69 1.53
N LEU A 197 -3.78 -27.15 0.99
CA LEU A 197 -3.69 -28.33 0.11
C LEU A 197 -4.03 -29.66 0.82
N ASP A 198 -3.75 -29.75 2.12
CA ASP A 198 -3.91 -30.84 3.11
C ASP A 198 -2.58 -30.93 3.88
N PRO A 199 -2.54 -30.90 5.23
CA PRO A 199 -1.30 -30.87 6.01
C PRO A 199 -0.30 -31.99 5.71
N GLU A 200 -0.72 -33.12 5.12
CA GLU A 200 0.21 -34.19 4.71
C GLU A 200 1.03 -33.85 3.44
N ALA A 201 0.69 -32.79 2.70
CA ALA A 201 1.38 -32.36 1.49
C ALA A 201 2.65 -31.52 1.73
N ASP A 202 3.03 -31.29 2.99
CA ASP A 202 3.97 -30.25 3.44
C ASP A 202 5.47 -30.50 3.11
N THR A 203 5.84 -31.57 2.41
CA THR A 203 7.27 -31.97 2.29
C THR A 203 7.89 -31.80 0.91
N THR A 204 7.13 -31.40 -0.12
CA THR A 204 7.71 -31.23 -1.47
C THR A 204 8.06 -29.76 -1.70
N PRO A 205 9.32 -29.42 -2.01
CA PRO A 205 9.69 -28.08 -2.45
C PRO A 205 8.83 -27.65 -3.64
N HIS A 206 8.32 -26.42 -3.60
CA HIS A 206 7.58 -25.84 -4.72
C HIS A 206 8.61 -25.40 -5.76
N ASP A 207 8.78 -26.15 -6.83
CA ASP A 207 9.70 -25.81 -7.92
C ASP A 207 8.98 -25.09 -9.08
N ASP A 208 9.75 -24.69 -10.10
CA ASP A 208 9.21 -24.01 -11.28
C ASP A 208 8.21 -24.87 -12.09
N GLY A 209 8.28 -26.20 -11.92
CA GLY A 209 7.36 -27.16 -12.52
C GLY A 209 6.17 -27.50 -11.63
N ASP A 210 6.15 -27.02 -10.38
CA ASP A 210 5.11 -27.35 -9.43
C ASP A 210 3.77 -26.77 -9.87
N GLN A 211 2.80 -27.69 -9.98
CA GLN A 211 1.42 -27.43 -10.29
C GLN A 211 0.60 -27.11 -9.03
N CYS A 212 1.23 -26.86 -7.87
CA CYS A 212 0.57 -26.60 -6.60
C CYS A 212 -0.58 -25.59 -6.72
N GLY A 213 -1.82 -26.11 -6.69
CA GLY A 213 -3.06 -25.33 -6.82
C GLY A 213 -3.65 -25.22 -8.23
N SER A 214 -3.00 -25.76 -9.27
CA SER A 214 -3.54 -25.82 -10.65
C SER A 214 -4.38 -27.07 -10.92
N THR A 215 -4.35 -28.07 -10.04
CA THR A 215 -5.29 -29.21 -10.12
C THR A 215 -6.70 -28.73 -9.79
N ALA A 216 -7.66 -29.08 -10.65
CA ALA A 216 -9.01 -28.50 -10.78
C ALA A 216 -9.92 -28.46 -9.54
N ASN A 217 -9.48 -28.85 -8.34
CA ASN A 217 -10.38 -29.27 -7.27
C ASN A 217 -10.28 -28.55 -5.92
N LYS A 218 -9.36 -27.61 -5.65
CA LYS A 218 -9.28 -27.07 -4.27
C LYS A 218 -9.05 -25.57 -4.09
N SER A 219 -8.60 -24.80 -5.07
CA SER A 219 -8.24 -23.38 -4.87
C SER A 219 -8.75 -22.48 -5.99
N TRP A 220 -8.72 -21.16 -5.75
CA TRP A 220 -9.22 -20.15 -6.70
C TRP A 220 -8.01 -19.45 -7.35
N PRO A 221 -7.44 -20.02 -8.42
CA PRO A 221 -6.16 -19.61 -8.99
C PRO A 221 -6.18 -18.27 -9.73
N CYS A 222 -7.28 -17.51 -9.64
CA CYS A 222 -7.45 -16.10 -10.00
C CYS A 222 -8.94 -15.88 -10.16
N HIS A 223 -9.58 -15.18 -9.24
CA HIS A 223 -11.00 -14.85 -9.35
C HIS A 223 -11.23 -13.35 -9.31
N HIS A 224 -12.17 -12.90 -10.13
CA HIS A 224 -12.61 -11.53 -10.12
C HIS A 224 -13.52 -11.27 -8.92
N VAL A 225 -13.26 -10.19 -8.20
CA VAL A 225 -14.10 -9.67 -7.12
C VAL A 225 -14.47 -8.24 -7.44
N ASN A 226 -15.76 -7.96 -7.46
CA ASN A 226 -16.24 -6.59 -7.66
C ASN A 226 -15.89 -5.72 -6.43
N LEU A 227 -15.90 -4.40 -6.61
CA LEU A 227 -15.51 -3.46 -5.56
C LEU A 227 -16.39 -3.58 -4.30
N GLU A 228 -17.68 -3.91 -4.42
CA GLU A 228 -18.55 -4.16 -3.27
C GLU A 228 -18.08 -5.36 -2.43
N TYR A 229 -17.77 -6.48 -3.08
CA TYR A 229 -17.23 -7.67 -2.42
C TYR A 229 -15.87 -7.38 -1.80
N TRP A 230 -14.99 -6.67 -2.53
CA TRP A 230 -13.69 -6.22 -2.05
C TRP A 230 -13.83 -5.38 -0.77
N ASN A 231 -14.67 -4.36 -0.78
CA ASN A 231 -14.96 -3.51 0.37
C ASN A 231 -15.47 -4.32 1.58
N ARG A 232 -16.30 -5.33 1.32
CA ARG A 232 -16.86 -6.18 2.36
C ARG A 232 -15.90 -7.26 2.86
N LYS A 233 -14.87 -7.67 2.12
CA LYS A 233 -14.09 -8.88 2.45
C LYS A 233 -12.58 -8.68 2.50
N TYR A 234 -12.01 -7.79 1.70
CA TYR A 234 -10.55 -7.64 1.56
C TYR A 234 -9.97 -6.40 2.21
N ILE A 235 -10.76 -5.35 2.46
CA ILE A 235 -10.26 -4.10 3.10
C ILE A 235 -10.90 -3.82 4.46
N ARG A 236 -11.21 -4.89 5.19
CA ARG A 236 -11.63 -4.73 6.59
C ARG A 236 -10.41 -4.42 7.45
N PRO A 237 -10.59 -3.64 8.52
CA PRO A 237 -9.53 -3.46 9.49
C PRO A 237 -9.18 -4.80 10.15
N VAL A 238 -7.93 -4.91 10.60
CA VAL A 238 -7.46 -5.97 11.49
C VAL A 238 -8.25 -5.87 12.79
N ASN A 239 -8.96 -6.94 13.15
CA ASN A 239 -9.77 -7.03 14.37
C ASN A 239 -9.06 -7.76 15.52
N ARG A 240 -7.79 -8.12 15.33
CA ARG A 240 -6.96 -8.73 16.38
C ARG A 240 -6.35 -7.64 17.24
N ALA A 241 -6.15 -7.92 18.53
CA ALA A 241 -5.40 -7.01 19.39
C ALA A 241 -3.94 -6.92 18.93
N GLY A 242 -3.24 -5.87 19.33
CA GLY A 242 -1.84 -5.65 18.99
C GLY A 242 -1.61 -4.37 18.20
N LEU A 243 -0.38 -4.20 17.71
CA LEU A 243 0.08 -2.99 17.02
C LEU A 243 -0.78 -2.62 15.80
N TRP A 244 -1.30 -3.64 15.11
CA TRP A 244 -2.04 -3.48 13.87
C TRP A 244 -3.55 -3.36 14.06
N HIS A 245 -4.04 -3.32 15.30
CA HIS A 245 -5.46 -3.22 15.58
C HIS A 245 -6.10 -2.03 14.86
N ASP A 246 -7.26 -2.27 14.26
CA ASP A 246 -8.03 -1.31 13.45
C ASP A 246 -7.34 -0.79 12.17
N LYS A 247 -6.14 -1.27 11.85
CA LYS A 247 -5.41 -0.90 10.62
C LYS A 247 -5.77 -1.78 9.45
N ARG A 248 -5.51 -1.28 8.24
CA ARG A 248 -5.60 -2.01 6.97
C ARG A 248 -4.22 -2.06 6.35
N LEU A 249 -3.79 -3.22 5.90
CA LEU A 249 -2.40 -3.46 5.55
C LEU A 249 -2.27 -3.91 4.10
N ALA A 250 -1.26 -3.36 3.42
CA ALA A 250 -0.76 -3.87 2.14
C ALA A 250 0.76 -3.93 2.17
N ILE A 251 1.34 -4.88 1.45
CA ILE A 251 2.77 -4.93 1.15
C ILE A 251 2.92 -4.72 -0.34
N CYS A 252 3.67 -3.70 -0.73
CA CYS A 252 3.93 -3.38 -2.13
C CYS A 252 5.42 -3.18 -2.37
N LEU A 253 5.92 -3.60 -3.52
CA LEU A 253 7.27 -3.27 -3.98
C LEU A 253 7.28 -1.83 -4.49
N SER A 254 8.19 -1.00 -3.98
CA SER A 254 8.29 0.42 -4.33
C SER A 254 9.75 0.84 -4.40
N HIS A 255 10.07 1.79 -5.28
CA HIS A 255 11.31 2.55 -5.20
C HIS A 255 11.26 3.43 -3.95
N ASP A 256 12.23 3.29 -3.04
CA ASP A 256 12.53 4.15 -1.88
C ASP A 256 11.36 5.04 -1.36
N GLY A 257 10.27 4.42 -0.90
CA GLY A 257 9.17 5.14 -0.23
C GLY A 257 8.27 6.03 -1.11
N ALA A 258 8.41 6.00 -2.44
CA ALA A 258 7.64 6.83 -3.37
C ALA A 258 6.11 6.65 -3.28
N LEU A 259 5.65 5.50 -2.76
CA LEU A 259 4.22 5.18 -2.61
C LEU A 259 3.64 5.47 -1.21
N ALA A 260 4.41 6.02 -0.26
CA ALA A 260 3.93 6.33 1.09
C ALA A 260 2.83 7.42 1.08
N THR A 261 1.57 6.99 0.97
CA THR A 261 0.39 7.82 1.17
C THR A 261 0.49 8.47 2.56
N ASN A 262 0.58 9.80 2.57
CA ASN A 262 1.08 10.68 3.63
C ASN A 262 2.61 10.68 3.75
N HIS A 263 3.27 11.41 2.85
CA HIS A 263 4.70 11.66 2.95
C HIS A 263 5.01 12.50 4.20
N ILE A 264 5.32 11.84 5.31
CA ILE A 264 6.15 12.43 6.36
C ILE A 264 7.56 12.47 5.76
N ILE A 265 7.96 13.66 5.30
CA ILE A 265 9.35 13.91 4.96
C ILE A 265 10.05 14.18 6.29
N GLU A 266 10.70 13.15 6.84
CA GLU A 266 11.69 13.39 7.88
C GLU A 266 12.81 14.22 7.26
N VAL A 267 12.97 15.46 7.72
CA VAL A 267 14.09 16.32 7.31
C VAL A 267 15.34 15.76 7.97
N GLY A 268 15.93 14.75 7.34
CA GLY A 268 17.23 14.19 7.74
C GLY A 268 18.29 15.28 7.67
N GLY A 269 18.84 15.64 8.82
CA GLY A 269 19.86 16.69 8.91
C GLY A 269 19.95 17.42 10.25
N LEU A 270 19.02 17.22 11.18
CA LEU A 270 19.30 17.57 12.57
C LEU A 270 20.18 16.46 13.17
N PRO A 271 21.30 16.82 13.83
CA PRO A 271 22.20 15.84 14.41
C PRO A 271 21.42 14.91 15.33
N ASP A 272 21.72 13.62 15.20
CA ASP A 272 21.17 12.53 16.00
C ASP A 272 21.09 12.95 17.48
N PRO A 273 19.87 13.01 18.06
CA PRO A 273 19.71 13.41 19.46
C PRO A 273 20.40 12.45 20.43
N ASP A 274 20.77 11.25 19.97
CA ASP A 274 21.30 10.17 20.81
C ASP A 274 22.80 10.29 21.10
N VAL A 275 23.52 11.25 20.50
CA VAL A 275 24.98 11.41 20.73
C VAL A 275 25.29 12.34 21.91
N SER A 276 24.33 13.09 22.47
CA SER A 276 24.62 13.93 23.64
C SER A 276 23.40 14.34 24.48
N GLY A 277 22.53 13.42 24.90
CA GLY A 277 21.64 13.62 26.06
C GLY A 277 20.81 14.92 26.11
N ALA A 278 20.52 15.53 24.96
CA ALA A 278 19.88 16.82 24.85
C ALA A 278 19.13 16.89 23.52
N ALA A 279 17.81 16.73 23.57
CA ALA A 279 16.97 17.00 22.41
C ALA A 279 15.61 17.57 22.81
N SER A 280 15.64 18.62 23.62
CA SER A 280 14.62 19.68 23.57
C SER A 280 15.15 20.84 22.73
N GLY A 281 15.57 20.51 21.49
CA GLY A 281 15.88 21.54 20.51
C GLY A 281 14.65 22.42 20.28
N PRO A 282 14.81 23.74 20.11
CA PRO A 282 13.67 24.60 19.81
C PRO A 282 13.00 24.13 18.51
N LEU A 283 11.66 24.06 18.52
CA LEU A 283 10.88 23.81 17.32
C LEU A 283 11.33 24.78 16.21
N LEU A 284 11.59 24.24 15.02
CA LEU A 284 11.84 25.06 13.84
C LEU A 284 10.67 26.01 13.63
N THR A 285 10.95 27.25 13.23
CA THR A 285 9.91 28.23 12.91
C THR A 285 9.22 27.87 11.59
N PRO A 286 7.96 28.30 11.35
CA PRO A 286 7.30 28.10 10.06
C PRO A 286 8.13 28.65 8.88
N GLY A 287 8.88 29.74 9.07
CA GLY A 287 9.78 30.28 8.04
C GLY A 287 10.92 29.33 7.68
N GLN A 288 11.56 28.71 8.67
CA GLN A 288 12.62 27.71 8.43
C GLN A 288 12.08 26.47 7.72
N ILE A 289 10.90 25.99 8.14
CA ILE A 289 10.24 24.86 7.48
C ILE A 289 9.86 25.20 6.04
N LYS A 290 9.37 26.41 5.80
CA LYS A 290 9.05 26.87 4.45
C LYS A 290 10.28 26.88 3.55
N THR A 291 11.42 27.37 4.04
CA THR A 291 12.69 27.34 3.28
C THR A 291 13.08 25.91 2.92
N ILE A 292 13.06 24.99 3.89
CA ILE A 292 13.33 23.56 3.64
C ILE A 292 12.36 23.01 2.59
N ALA A 293 11.07 23.31 2.71
CA ALA A 293 10.03 22.85 1.80
C ALA A 293 10.13 23.45 0.39
N ASP A 294 10.59 24.69 0.25
CA ASP A 294 10.85 25.32 -1.06
C ASP A 294 12.08 24.69 -1.75
N ASP A 295 13.04 24.18 -0.98
CA ASP A 295 14.25 23.52 -1.50
C ASP A 295 14.00 22.05 -1.89
N LEU A 296 13.00 21.38 -1.30
CA LEU A 296 12.68 19.96 -1.55
C LEU A 296 12.47 19.58 -3.04
N PRO A 297 11.78 20.37 -3.88
CA PRO A 297 11.65 20.10 -5.31
C PRO A 297 12.94 20.34 -6.10
N GLY A 298 13.98 20.92 -5.49
CA GLY A 298 15.30 21.14 -6.10
C GLY A 298 16.36 20.15 -5.61
N THR A 299 16.12 19.49 -4.47
CA THR A 299 17.00 18.45 -3.94
C THR A 299 16.78 17.12 -4.66
N THR A 300 17.85 16.35 -4.87
CA THR A 300 17.88 15.05 -5.57
C THR A 300 17.10 13.92 -4.88
N THR A 301 16.27 14.25 -3.90
CA THR A 301 15.55 13.31 -3.02
C THR A 301 14.36 12.65 -3.71
N PHE A 302 13.86 13.22 -4.80
CA PHE A 302 12.78 12.63 -5.59
C PHE A 302 13.31 12.21 -6.97
N PRO A 303 13.17 10.94 -7.37
CA PRO A 303 13.50 10.51 -8.71
C PRO A 303 12.74 11.35 -9.75
N GLU A 304 13.47 11.86 -10.74
CA GLU A 304 12.87 12.57 -11.87
C GLU A 304 11.91 11.63 -12.59
N GLY A 305 10.61 11.98 -12.60
CA GLY A 305 9.54 11.16 -13.17
C GLY A 305 8.57 10.55 -12.16
N SER A 306 8.84 10.64 -10.86
CA SER A 306 7.85 10.25 -9.84
C SER A 306 6.58 11.11 -9.89
N CYS A 307 5.45 10.56 -9.44
CA CYS A 307 4.19 11.31 -9.37
C CYS A 307 4.31 12.53 -8.43
N LEU A 308 5.09 12.39 -7.36
CA LEU A 308 5.36 13.48 -6.41
C LEU A 308 6.27 14.56 -7.03
N TRP A 309 7.33 14.16 -7.75
CA TRP A 309 8.12 15.11 -8.55
C TRP A 309 7.23 15.90 -9.51
N THR A 310 6.34 15.21 -10.22
CA THR A 310 5.41 15.84 -11.18
C THR A 310 4.44 16.80 -10.50
N ALA A 311 3.96 16.46 -9.30
CA ALA A 311 3.05 17.31 -8.52
C ALA A 311 3.75 18.55 -7.92
N LEU A 312 4.99 18.39 -7.46
CA LEU A 312 5.77 19.45 -6.81
C LEU A 312 6.60 20.29 -7.79
N LYS A 313 6.82 19.81 -9.03
CA LYS A 313 7.59 20.54 -10.05
C LYS A 313 6.94 21.89 -10.35
N GLY A 314 7.62 22.96 -9.95
CA GLY A 314 7.13 24.33 -10.10
C GLY A 314 6.04 24.74 -9.10
N ALA A 315 5.75 23.91 -8.09
CA ALA A 315 4.97 24.31 -6.94
C ALA A 315 5.84 25.13 -5.98
N VAL A 316 5.21 25.98 -5.18
CA VAL A 316 5.85 26.78 -4.13
C VAL A 316 5.20 26.41 -2.81
N ALA A 317 5.99 26.21 -1.76
CA ALA A 317 5.45 25.96 -0.44
C ALA A 317 4.67 27.19 0.04
N ASP A 318 3.53 26.96 0.67
CA ASP A 318 2.77 27.97 1.40
C ASP A 318 3.20 27.97 2.88
N THR A 319 2.48 28.72 3.71
CA THR A 319 2.75 28.86 5.15
C THR A 319 2.59 27.51 5.87
N PRO A 320 3.65 26.98 6.48
CA PRO A 320 3.56 25.74 7.25
C PRO A 320 2.63 25.86 8.46
N LEU A 321 1.86 24.82 8.73
CA LEU A 321 0.94 24.71 9.85
C LEU A 321 1.50 23.73 10.87
N LEU A 322 1.86 24.23 12.06
CA LEU A 322 2.22 23.36 13.18
C LEU A 322 0.96 22.68 13.72
N VAL A 323 0.98 21.35 13.76
CA VAL A 323 -0.11 20.53 14.28
C VAL A 323 0.42 19.62 15.38
N GLU A 324 -0.37 19.43 16.43
CA GLU A 324 -0.15 18.42 17.46
C GLU A 324 -1.10 17.24 17.14
N PRO A 325 -0.60 16.00 17.00
CA PRO A 325 -1.46 14.82 16.92
C PRO A 325 -2.31 14.71 18.20
N LEU A 326 -3.50 14.13 18.07
CA LEU A 326 -4.43 14.00 19.21
C LEU A 326 -4.09 12.82 20.12
N ASP A 327 -3.27 11.89 19.64
CA ASP A 327 -2.94 10.60 20.20
C ASP A 327 -1.49 10.49 20.73
N GLU A 328 -0.62 11.44 20.40
CA GLU A 328 0.73 11.53 20.95
C GLU A 328 0.90 12.84 21.72
N GLU A 329 0.79 12.76 23.05
CA GLU A 329 1.20 13.87 23.91
C GLU A 329 2.70 14.09 23.70
N GLU A 330 3.09 15.32 23.38
CA GLU A 330 4.48 15.79 23.19
C GLU A 330 5.10 15.68 21.78
N THR A 331 4.39 15.16 20.78
CA THR A 331 4.84 15.26 19.37
C THR A 331 4.21 16.46 18.66
N ALA A 332 4.91 17.06 17.69
CA ALA A 332 4.32 18.06 16.80
C ALA A 332 4.91 17.94 15.39
N TYR A 333 4.07 18.12 14.37
CA TYR A 333 4.46 18.03 12.97
C TYR A 333 4.09 19.32 12.23
N TYR A 334 4.80 19.60 11.14
CA TYR A 334 4.42 20.68 10.22
C TYR A 334 3.70 20.11 9.01
N ILE A 335 2.51 20.62 8.71
CA ILE A 335 1.84 20.42 7.43
C ILE A 335 2.23 21.57 6.51
N VAL A 336 2.84 21.29 5.37
CA VAL A 336 3.24 22.32 4.39
C VAL A 336 2.37 22.22 3.14
N PRO A 337 1.40 23.13 2.94
CA PRO A 337 0.64 23.17 1.71
C PRO A 337 1.53 23.60 0.54
N TYR A 338 1.28 23.09 -0.66
CA TYR A 338 1.94 23.54 -1.89
C TYR A 338 0.91 24.11 -2.85
N ARG A 339 1.28 25.20 -3.54
CA ARG A 339 0.47 25.83 -4.59
C ARG A 339 1.23 25.89 -5.90
N ARG A 340 0.52 25.75 -7.03
CA ARG A 340 1.13 25.93 -8.36
C ARG A 340 1.48 27.40 -8.57
N ARG A 341 2.65 27.67 -9.15
CA ARG A 341 3.06 29.03 -9.51
C ARG A 341 2.14 29.56 -10.62
N GLY A 342 1.50 30.72 -10.40
CA GLY A 342 0.68 31.41 -11.40
C GLY A 342 -0.84 31.20 -11.31
N THR A 343 -1.34 30.55 -10.26
CA THR A 343 -2.77 30.56 -9.91
C THR A 343 -2.99 31.55 -8.76
N GLU A 344 -3.04 32.85 -9.08
CA GLU A 344 -3.63 33.88 -8.20
C GLU A 344 -5.06 34.17 -8.65
#